data_AF-A0A960MXM8-F1
#
_entry.id   AF-A0A960MXM8-F1
#
_cell.length_a   1.000
_cell.length_b   1.000
_cell.length_c   1.000
_cell.angle_alpha   90.00
_cell.angle_beta   90.00
_cell.angle_gamma   90.00
#
_symmetry.space_group_name_H-M   'P 1'
#
loop_
_entity.id
_entity.type
_entity.pdbx_description
1 polymer ?
#
loop_
_entity_poly.entity_id
_entity_poly.type
_entity_poly.pdbx_seq_one_letter_code
_entity_poly.pdbx_strand_id
1 'polypeptide(L)'
;EVASIDLPENMGEIEMNPEMVDDNGRPTQQLRKQIENAETALINDRLDDLGISDERERRNVGGFLRQANSTWLRAANLQSPAPAGHFLQQFGQSDRETIQNAESAASVPQALTMLNGNLFDTIANSSSVLSRNVKAAESPEAKLDQLFLTLLSRQPTAEERQLVLGDFEARGDKLFSDVAFALVNSQEFLFVK
;
A
#
# COMPACT_ATOMS: atom_id res chain seq x y z
N GLU A 1 -6.80 -31.08 4.80
CA GLU A 1 -6.43 -29.70 5.18
C GLU A 1 -7.10 -28.79 4.15
N VAL A 2 -8.08 -28.00 4.59
CA VAL A 2 -8.91 -27.18 3.70
C VAL A 2 -8.07 -25.97 3.29
N ALA A 3 -7.86 -25.77 1.98
CA ALA A 3 -7.00 -24.71 1.48
C ALA A 3 -7.69 -23.35 1.63
N SER A 4 -7.47 -22.65 2.74
CA SER A 4 -7.92 -21.26 2.99
C SER A 4 -7.34 -20.30 1.95
N ILE A 5 -8.20 -19.52 1.28
CA ILE A 5 -7.79 -18.30 0.58
C ILE A 5 -8.05 -17.17 1.57
N ASP A 6 -7.00 -16.60 2.13
CA ASP A 6 -7.13 -15.47 3.05
C ASP A 6 -7.50 -14.21 2.28
N LEU A 7 -8.75 -13.82 2.47
CA LEU A 7 -9.33 -12.61 1.93
C LEU A 7 -8.95 -11.40 2.83
N PRO A 8 -8.98 -10.15 2.34
CA PRO A 8 -8.67 -8.97 3.16
C PRO A 8 -9.53 -8.93 4.45
N GLU A 9 -8.96 -8.46 5.57
CA GLU A 9 -9.45 -8.57 6.97
C GLU A 9 -10.95 -8.32 7.25
N ASN A 10 -11.70 -7.69 6.34
CA ASN A 10 -13.14 -7.45 6.48
C ASN A 10 -14.03 -8.48 5.75
N MET A 11 -13.45 -9.55 5.21
CA MET A 11 -14.16 -10.55 4.40
C MET A 11 -14.89 -11.64 5.19
N GLY A 12 -14.62 -11.76 6.49
CA GLY A 12 -14.95 -12.99 7.21
C GLY A 12 -14.27 -14.22 6.58
N GLU A 13 -14.28 -15.33 7.31
CA GLU A 13 -13.84 -16.60 6.73
C GLU A 13 -14.93 -17.08 5.75
N ILE A 14 -14.64 -17.16 4.45
CA ILE A 14 -15.50 -17.91 3.54
C ILE A 14 -15.27 -19.38 3.88
N GLU A 15 -16.19 -19.99 4.64
CA GLU A 15 -16.19 -21.43 4.90
C GLU A 15 -16.23 -22.19 3.56
N MET A 16 -15.11 -22.80 3.20
CA MET A 16 -15.01 -23.62 2.00
C MET A 16 -15.67 -24.97 2.22
N ASN A 17 -16.85 -25.12 1.64
CA ASN A 17 -17.54 -26.40 1.57
C ASN A 17 -16.91 -27.26 0.44
N PRO A 18 -16.84 -28.59 0.55
CA PRO A 18 -16.20 -29.46 -0.46
C PRO A 18 -16.80 -29.36 -1.87
N GLU A 19 -18.02 -28.84 -2.01
CA GLU A 19 -18.67 -28.57 -3.30
C GLU A 19 -18.13 -27.31 -4.01
N MET A 20 -17.32 -26.48 -3.33
CA MET A 20 -16.81 -25.21 -3.87
C MET A 20 -15.49 -25.36 -4.64
N VAL A 21 -14.92 -26.57 -4.65
CA VAL A 21 -13.62 -26.90 -5.24
C VAL A 21 -13.84 -28.05 -6.24
N ASP A 22 -13.24 -27.97 -7.43
CA ASP A 22 -13.30 -29.06 -8.41
C ASP A 22 -12.48 -30.28 -7.97
N ASP A 23 -12.63 -31.41 -8.67
CA ASP A 23 -11.92 -32.66 -8.37
C ASP A 23 -10.37 -32.51 -8.36
N ASN A 24 -9.84 -31.40 -8.88
CA ASN A 24 -8.41 -31.08 -8.94
C ASN A 24 -7.97 -30.05 -7.88
N GLY A 25 -8.82 -29.72 -6.91
CA GLY A 25 -8.48 -28.74 -5.88
C GLY A 25 -8.57 -27.28 -6.33
N ARG A 26 -9.16 -26.98 -7.49
CA ARG A 26 -9.27 -25.60 -8.01
C ARG A 26 -10.62 -24.98 -7.67
N PRO A 27 -10.67 -23.66 -7.39
CA PRO A 27 -11.92 -22.95 -7.13
C PRO A 27 -12.88 -23.06 -8.33
N THR A 28 -14.11 -23.53 -8.06
CA THR A 28 -15.20 -23.59 -9.05
C THR A 28 -15.55 -22.19 -9.57
N GLN A 29 -16.19 -22.12 -10.75
CA GLN A 29 -16.65 -20.83 -11.29
C GLN A 29 -17.63 -20.10 -10.35
N GLN A 30 -18.41 -20.85 -9.58
CA GLN A 30 -19.32 -20.29 -8.58
C GLN A 30 -18.56 -19.64 -7.42
N LEU A 31 -17.55 -20.33 -6.86
CA LEU A 31 -16.70 -19.78 -5.79
C LEU A 31 -15.95 -18.53 -6.26
N ARG A 32 -15.39 -18.53 -7.47
CA ARG A 32 -14.71 -17.34 -8.03
C ARG A 32 -15.64 -16.13 -8.11
N LYS A 33 -16.88 -16.33 -8.56
CA LYS A 33 -17.89 -15.26 -8.60
C LYS A 33 -18.29 -14.78 -7.21
N GLN A 34 -18.37 -15.67 -6.23
CA GLN A 34 -18.67 -15.27 -4.84
C GLN A 34 -17.55 -14.41 -4.26
N ILE A 35 -16.30 -14.79 -4.47
CA ILE A 35 -15.13 -14.00 -4.06
C ILE A 35 -15.13 -12.64 -4.75
N GLU A 36 -15.33 -12.59 -6.07
CA GLU A 36 -15.37 -11.34 -6.83
C GLU A 36 -16.49 -10.39 -6.36
N ASN A 37 -17.67 -10.94 -6.05
CA ASN A 37 -18.79 -10.20 -5.50
C ASN A 37 -18.49 -9.67 -4.09
N ALA A 38 -17.88 -10.50 -3.24
CA ALA A 38 -17.49 -10.11 -1.88
C ALA A 38 -16.41 -9.01 -1.89
N GLU A 39 -15.38 -9.15 -2.73
CA GLU A 39 -14.36 -8.11 -2.96
C GLU A 39 -15.00 -6.79 -3.41
N THR A 40 -15.93 -6.85 -4.37
CA THR A 40 -16.61 -5.66 -4.86
C THR A 40 -17.50 -5.01 -3.80
N ALA A 41 -18.17 -5.80 -2.96
CA ALA A 41 -18.98 -5.29 -1.86
C ALA A 41 -18.12 -4.51 -0.85
N LEU A 42 -16.95 -5.05 -0.49
CA LEU A 42 -16.03 -4.41 0.45
C LEU A 42 -15.39 -3.15 -0.09
N ILE A 43 -15.06 -3.14 -1.38
CA ILE A 43 -14.56 -1.92 -2.03
C ILE A 43 -15.66 -0.86 -2.01
N ASN A 44 -16.91 -1.22 -2.26
CA ASN A 44 -18.02 -0.26 -2.21
C ASN A 44 -18.22 0.28 -0.79
N ASP A 45 -18.22 -0.59 0.22
CA ASP A 45 -18.28 -0.20 1.64
C ASP A 45 -17.15 0.76 2.00
N ARG A 46 -15.92 0.42 1.58
CA ARG A 46 -14.76 1.30 1.78
C ARG A 46 -14.89 2.64 1.06
N LEU A 47 -15.48 2.68 -0.14
CA LEU A 47 -15.73 3.93 -0.86
C LEU A 47 -16.78 4.80 -0.14
N ASP A 48 -17.76 4.16 0.51
CA ASP A 48 -18.78 4.85 1.31
C ASP A 48 -18.20 5.43 2.59
N ASP A 49 -17.36 4.67 3.32
CA ASP A 49 -16.59 5.14 4.47
C ASP A 49 -15.72 6.37 4.14
N LEU A 50 -15.17 6.36 2.93
CA LEU A 50 -14.33 7.43 2.42
C LEU A 50 -15.12 8.64 1.92
N GLY A 51 -16.45 8.59 1.97
CA GLY A 51 -17.35 9.67 1.55
C GLY A 51 -17.29 10.00 0.07
N ILE A 52 -16.83 9.08 -0.78
CA ILE A 52 -16.65 9.35 -2.22
C ILE A 52 -17.98 9.16 -2.94
N SER A 53 -18.66 10.25 -3.28
CA SER A 53 -19.95 10.19 -3.99
C SER A 53 -19.81 10.25 -5.52
N ASP A 54 -18.73 10.83 -6.05
CA ASP A 54 -18.56 11.01 -7.51
C ASP A 54 -18.28 9.67 -8.22
N GLU A 55 -19.06 9.36 -9.27
CA GLU A 55 -18.98 8.05 -9.95
C GLU A 55 -17.64 7.84 -10.67
N ARG A 56 -17.01 8.91 -11.18
CA ARG A 56 -15.70 8.81 -11.83
C ARG A 56 -14.61 8.55 -10.79
N GLU A 57 -14.66 9.25 -9.66
CA GLU A 57 -13.75 9.03 -8.54
C GLU A 57 -13.92 7.64 -7.93
N ARG A 58 -15.15 7.17 -7.73
CA ARG A 58 -15.43 5.79 -7.25
C ARG A 58 -14.82 4.73 -8.17
N ARG A 59 -14.89 4.92 -9.49
CA ARG A 59 -14.24 4.00 -10.45
C ARG A 59 -12.72 4.03 -10.34
N ASN A 60 -12.12 5.21 -10.22
CA ASN A 60 -10.66 5.35 -10.11
C ASN A 60 -10.14 4.74 -8.80
N VAL A 61 -10.74 5.13 -7.67
CA VAL A 61 -10.33 4.67 -6.34
C VAL A 61 -10.66 3.18 -6.17
N GLY A 62 -11.83 2.72 -6.62
CA GLY A 62 -12.18 1.30 -6.58
C GLY A 62 -11.24 0.43 -7.42
N GLY A 63 -10.84 0.90 -8.61
CA GLY A 63 -9.82 0.24 -9.43
C GLY A 63 -8.46 0.16 -8.74
N PHE A 64 -8.03 1.28 -8.14
CA PHE A 64 -6.80 1.34 -7.35
C PHE A 64 -6.84 0.37 -6.16
N LEU A 65 -7.93 0.34 -5.40
CA LEU A 65 -8.08 -0.55 -4.24
C LEU A 65 -8.04 -2.03 -4.64
N ARG A 66 -8.65 -2.42 -5.77
CA ARG A 66 -8.52 -3.80 -6.30
C ARG A 66 -7.08 -4.15 -6.58
N GLN A 67 -6.37 -3.29 -7.31
CA GLN A 67 -4.98 -3.54 -7.69
C GLN A 67 -4.05 -3.54 -6.47
N ALA A 68 -4.28 -2.64 -5.52
CA ALA A 68 -3.53 -2.60 -4.28
C ALA A 68 -3.79 -3.86 -3.45
N ASN A 69 -5.04 -4.28 -3.29
CA ASN A 69 -5.40 -5.48 -2.52
C ASN A 69 -4.91 -6.78 -3.17
N SER A 70 -4.77 -6.84 -4.50
CA SER A 70 -4.22 -8.02 -5.17
C SER A 70 -2.70 -8.12 -5.08
N THR A 71 -2.02 -6.99 -4.90
CA THR A 71 -0.55 -6.89 -4.99
C THR A 71 0.11 -6.75 -3.62
N TRP A 72 -0.52 -6.00 -2.73
CA TRP A 72 0.01 -5.55 -1.44
C TRP A 72 -0.90 -6.02 -0.30
N LEU A 73 -1.00 -7.34 -0.13
CA LEU A 73 -1.69 -7.94 1.01
C LEU A 73 -0.85 -7.79 2.29
N ARG A 74 -1.52 -7.82 3.44
CA ARG A 74 -0.83 -7.94 4.73
C ARG A 74 0.04 -9.18 4.72
N ALA A 75 1.24 -9.08 5.30
CA ALA A 75 2.20 -10.18 5.33
C ALA A 75 1.63 -11.47 5.95
N ALA A 76 0.70 -11.34 6.91
CA ALA A 76 0.01 -12.48 7.53
C ALA A 76 -0.93 -13.23 6.58
N ASN A 77 -1.45 -12.56 5.56
CA ASN A 77 -2.42 -13.11 4.60
C ASN A 77 -1.72 -13.60 3.31
N LEU A 78 -0.40 -13.42 3.21
CA LEU A 78 0.39 -13.90 2.08
C LEU A 78 0.90 -15.31 2.37
N GLN A 79 0.90 -16.16 1.34
CA GLN A 79 1.58 -17.44 1.40
C GLN A 79 3.05 -17.21 1.82
N SER A 80 3.49 -17.91 2.87
CA SER A 80 4.84 -17.81 3.40
C SER A 80 5.65 -19.05 2.99
N PRO A 81 6.86 -18.89 2.40
CA PRO A 81 7.48 -17.63 1.99
C PRO A 81 6.80 -17.00 0.76
N ALA A 82 6.85 -15.66 0.64
CA ALA A 82 6.29 -14.95 -0.51
C ALA A 82 7.01 -15.37 -1.81
N PRO A 83 6.41 -15.18 -3.00
CA PRO A 83 7.06 -15.52 -4.27
C PRO A 83 8.39 -14.81 -4.50
N ALA A 84 9.24 -15.39 -5.34
CA ALA A 84 10.52 -14.79 -5.72
C ALA A 84 10.33 -13.37 -6.31
N GLY A 85 11.13 -12.42 -5.83
CA GLY A 85 11.04 -11.01 -6.25
C GLY A 85 9.96 -10.20 -5.53
N HIS A 86 9.20 -10.80 -4.60
CA HIS A 86 8.28 -10.07 -3.74
C HIS A 86 9.04 -9.17 -2.75
N PHE A 87 8.48 -8.01 -2.43
CA PHE A 87 9.07 -7.04 -1.50
C PHE A 87 9.46 -7.69 -0.17
N LEU A 88 8.59 -8.52 0.40
CA LEU A 88 8.87 -9.21 1.67
C LEU A 88 10.16 -10.06 1.63
N GLN A 89 10.45 -10.78 0.52
CA GLN A 89 11.70 -11.53 0.40
C GLN A 89 12.91 -10.59 0.36
N GLN A 90 12.80 -9.44 -0.31
CA GLN A 90 13.89 -8.47 -0.39
C GLN A 90 14.13 -7.73 0.94
N PHE A 91 13.10 -7.61 1.78
CA PHE A 91 13.12 -6.83 3.04
C PHE A 91 12.99 -7.71 4.30
N GLY A 92 13.57 -8.92 4.28
CA GLY A 92 13.86 -9.68 5.50
C GLY A 92 12.88 -10.80 5.86
N GLN A 93 11.93 -11.17 4.99
CA GLN A 93 11.17 -12.41 5.15
C GLN A 93 12.11 -13.62 4.99
N SER A 94 12.06 -14.54 5.96
CA SER A 94 12.83 -15.79 5.88
C SER A 94 12.34 -16.65 4.72
N ASP A 95 13.29 -17.19 3.95
CA ASP A 95 13.06 -18.26 2.96
C ASP A 95 12.82 -19.63 3.60
N ARG A 96 13.00 -19.75 4.94
CA ARG A 96 12.91 -20.96 5.76
C ARG A 96 13.94 -22.05 5.41
N GLU A 97 14.97 -21.74 4.64
CA GLU A 97 16.07 -22.67 4.30
C GLU A 97 17.18 -22.64 5.36
N THR A 98 17.34 -21.51 6.04
CA THR A 98 18.35 -21.31 7.09
C THR A 98 17.75 -20.75 8.38
N ILE A 99 18.38 -21.07 9.52
CA ILE A 99 17.86 -20.77 10.87
C ILE A 99 17.84 -19.26 11.16
N GLN A 100 18.76 -18.50 10.58
CA GLN A 100 18.91 -17.07 10.85
C GLN A 100 19.33 -16.32 9.59
N ASN A 101 18.38 -15.57 9.02
CA ASN A 101 18.53 -14.87 7.73
C ASN A 101 18.19 -13.38 7.85
N ALA A 102 17.93 -12.92 9.07
CA ALA A 102 17.63 -11.54 9.34
C ALA A 102 18.94 -10.74 9.31
N GLU A 103 19.03 -9.79 8.39
CA GLU A 103 20.13 -8.84 8.29
C GLU A 103 19.60 -7.44 8.53
N SER A 104 20.23 -6.73 9.46
CA SER A 104 19.88 -5.33 9.78
C SER A 104 20.69 -4.33 8.94
N ALA A 105 21.67 -4.80 8.18
CA ALA A 105 22.48 -3.96 7.30
C ALA A 105 21.69 -3.62 6.03
N ALA A 106 21.65 -2.33 5.68
CA ALA A 106 21.06 -1.89 4.43
C ALA A 106 21.86 -2.47 3.24
N SER A 107 21.16 -3.16 2.34
CA SER A 107 21.75 -3.75 1.14
C SER A 107 21.60 -2.81 -0.07
N VAL A 108 22.60 -2.74 -0.93
CA VAL A 108 22.55 -1.92 -2.17
C VAL A 108 21.33 -2.28 -3.04
N PRO A 109 21.02 -3.56 -3.29
CA PRO A 109 19.75 -3.97 -3.91
C PRO A 109 18.49 -3.40 -3.25
N GLN A 110 18.40 -3.39 -1.92
CA GLN A 110 17.23 -2.85 -1.21
C GLN A 110 17.09 -1.34 -1.42
N ALA A 111 18.20 -0.60 -1.36
CA ALA A 111 18.21 0.83 -1.64
C ALA A 111 17.81 1.12 -3.09
N LEU A 112 18.28 0.33 -4.05
CA LEU A 112 17.87 0.44 -5.46
C LEU A 112 16.40 0.07 -5.68
N THR A 113 15.86 -0.89 -4.93
CA THR A 113 14.43 -1.20 -4.94
C THR A 113 13.62 -0.04 -4.38
N MET A 114 14.08 0.67 -3.34
CA MET A 114 13.35 1.85 -2.84
C MET A 114 13.39 3.02 -3.83
N LEU A 115 14.53 3.25 -4.49
CA LEU A 115 14.71 4.36 -5.44
C LEU A 115 14.01 4.12 -6.79
N ASN A 116 13.98 2.87 -7.27
CA ASN A 116 13.50 2.54 -8.62
C ASN A 116 12.28 1.61 -8.63
N GLY A 117 11.83 1.13 -7.47
CA GLY A 117 10.74 0.18 -7.37
C GLY A 117 9.37 0.81 -7.60
N ASN A 118 8.43 -0.02 -8.01
CA ASN A 118 7.02 0.33 -8.24
C ASN A 118 6.23 0.63 -6.95
N LEU A 119 6.84 0.46 -5.78
CA LEU A 119 6.21 0.73 -4.49
C LEU A 119 5.82 2.20 -4.39
N PHE A 120 6.73 3.09 -4.78
CA PHE A 120 6.46 4.52 -4.72
C PHE A 120 5.32 4.94 -5.65
N ASP A 121 5.19 4.33 -6.83
CA ASP A 121 4.08 4.60 -7.75
C ASP A 121 2.71 4.29 -7.12
N THR A 122 2.65 3.25 -6.27
CA THR A 122 1.43 2.90 -5.53
C THR A 122 1.14 3.92 -4.43
N ILE A 123 2.17 4.37 -3.71
CA ILE A 123 2.06 5.35 -2.62
C ILE A 123 1.71 6.75 -3.15
N ALA A 124 2.31 7.16 -4.27
CA ALA A 124 2.10 8.46 -4.92
C ALA A 124 0.85 8.48 -5.82
N ASN A 125 0.14 7.36 -5.96
CA ASN A 125 -1.08 7.30 -6.74
C ASN A 125 -2.10 8.31 -6.22
N SER A 126 -2.76 9.03 -7.12
CA SER A 126 -3.77 10.04 -6.79
C SER A 126 -4.93 9.55 -5.92
N SER A 127 -5.19 8.25 -5.93
CA SER A 127 -6.22 7.51 -5.18
C SER A 127 -5.68 6.87 -3.89
N SER A 128 -4.37 6.98 -3.63
CA SER A 128 -3.76 6.47 -2.40
C SER A 128 -4.26 7.24 -1.18
N VAL A 129 -4.18 6.60 -0.01
CA VAL A 129 -4.55 7.24 1.25
C VAL A 129 -3.70 8.49 1.50
N LEU A 130 -2.38 8.41 1.23
CA LEU A 130 -1.46 9.53 1.38
C LEU A 130 -1.86 10.72 0.51
N SER A 131 -2.01 10.50 -0.80
CA SER A 131 -2.32 11.58 -1.73
C SER A 131 -3.70 12.19 -1.47
N ARG A 132 -4.67 11.41 -1.00
CA ARG A 132 -6.00 11.91 -0.63
C ARG A 132 -5.94 12.77 0.64
N ASN A 133 -5.21 12.32 1.67
CA ASN A 133 -5.02 13.10 2.89
C ASN A 133 -4.31 14.43 2.61
N VAL A 134 -3.29 14.42 1.76
CA VAL A 134 -2.59 15.64 1.34
C VAL A 134 -3.53 16.54 0.52
N LYS A 135 -4.30 16.01 -0.42
CA LYS A 135 -5.25 16.82 -1.21
C LYS A 135 -6.38 17.44 -0.40
N ALA A 136 -6.80 16.80 0.70
CA ALA A 136 -7.83 17.32 1.58
C ALA A 136 -7.37 18.57 2.36
N ALA A 137 -6.06 18.81 2.47
CA ALA A 137 -5.54 20.00 3.13
C ALA A 137 -5.61 21.24 2.21
N GLU A 138 -6.14 22.35 2.75
CA GLU A 138 -6.44 23.56 1.98
C GLU A 138 -5.20 24.40 1.64
N SER A 139 -4.22 24.49 2.56
CA SER A 139 -3.01 25.31 2.37
C SER A 139 -1.77 24.48 2.05
N PRO A 140 -0.78 25.02 1.30
CA PRO A 140 0.49 24.33 1.05
C PRO A 140 1.23 23.95 2.34
N GLU A 141 1.13 24.76 3.39
CA GLU A 141 1.68 24.48 4.72
C GLU A 141 0.98 23.27 5.36
N ALA A 142 -0.35 23.25 5.33
CA ALA A 142 -1.14 22.15 5.88
C ALA A 142 -0.91 20.84 5.11
N LYS A 143 -0.72 20.92 3.79
CA LYS A 143 -0.30 19.79 2.95
C LYS A 143 1.04 19.22 3.39
N LEU A 144 2.01 20.11 3.66
CA LEU A 144 3.33 19.70 4.14
C LEU A 144 3.26 19.06 5.53
N ASP A 145 2.49 19.66 6.43
CA ASP A 145 2.31 19.13 7.78
C ASP A 145 1.66 17.74 7.74
N GLN A 146 0.63 17.54 6.92
CA GLN A 146 0.01 16.22 6.72
C GLN A 146 0.99 15.20 6.16
N LEU A 147 1.83 15.60 5.21
CA LEU A 147 2.82 14.72 4.60
C LEU A 147 3.86 14.24 5.63
N PHE A 148 4.42 15.17 6.41
CA PHE A 148 5.40 14.87 7.46
C PHE A 148 4.79 14.04 8.59
N LEU A 149 3.56 14.35 9.02
CA LEU A 149 2.86 13.57 10.03
C LEU A 149 2.57 12.15 9.55
N THR A 150 2.17 11.99 8.29
CA THR A 150 1.83 10.67 7.74
C THR A 150 3.07 9.80 7.54
N LEU A 151 4.21 10.37 7.11
CA LEU A 151 5.42 9.60 6.79
C LEU A 151 6.41 9.49 7.95
N LEU A 152 6.57 10.54 8.75
CA LEU A 152 7.58 10.64 9.80
C LEU A 152 6.99 10.80 11.21
N SER A 153 5.66 10.86 11.36
CA SER A 153 4.98 11.04 12.66
C SER A 153 5.41 12.30 13.43
N ARG A 154 5.88 13.35 12.73
CA ARG A 154 6.27 14.64 13.30
C ARG A 154 5.86 15.80 12.40
N GLN A 155 5.97 17.02 12.90
CA GLN A 155 5.84 18.22 12.07
C GLN A 155 7.15 18.55 11.34
N PRO A 156 7.09 19.23 10.19
CA PRO A 156 8.27 19.75 9.52
C PRO A 156 8.92 20.84 10.39
N THR A 157 10.25 20.90 10.36
CA THR A 157 11.01 21.98 10.97
C THR A 157 10.87 23.27 10.17
N ALA A 158 11.24 24.41 10.77
CA ALA A 158 11.19 25.71 10.09
C ALA A 158 12.07 25.74 8.81
N GLU A 159 13.23 25.09 8.87
CA GLU A 159 14.17 25.00 7.74
C GLU A 159 13.60 24.14 6.59
N GLU A 160 13.06 22.95 6.91
CA GLU A 160 12.40 22.07 5.93
C GLU A 160 11.21 22.75 5.28
N ARG A 161 10.40 23.46 6.08
CA ARG A 161 9.25 24.21 5.59
C ARG A 161 9.67 25.31 4.62
N GLN A 162 10.70 26.08 4.97
CA GLN A 162 11.20 27.14 4.10
C GLN A 162 11.77 26.58 2.79
N LEU A 163 12.51 25.47 2.86
CA LEU A 163 13.09 24.83 1.68
C LEU A 163 12.01 24.34 0.72
N VAL A 164 11.00 23.62 1.23
CA VAL A 164 9.95 23.03 0.39
C VAL A 164 9.04 24.12 -0.18
N LEU A 165 8.54 25.03 0.67
CA LEU A 165 7.60 26.05 0.21
C LEU A 165 8.25 27.09 -0.71
N GLY A 166 9.57 27.29 -0.62
CA GLY A 166 10.31 28.14 -1.56
C GLY A 166 10.21 27.68 -3.01
N ASP A 167 10.09 26.37 -3.25
CA ASP A 167 9.98 25.78 -4.59
C ASP A 167 8.51 25.61 -5.05
N PHE A 168 7.53 25.95 -4.20
CA PHE A 168 6.12 25.71 -4.49
C PHE A 168 5.60 26.52 -5.68
N GLU A 169 6.02 27.79 -5.82
CA GLU A 169 5.59 28.63 -6.95
C GLU A 169 6.01 28.06 -8.30
N ALA A 170 7.16 27.38 -8.36
CA ALA A 170 7.71 26.82 -9.60
C ALA A 170 7.14 25.43 -9.94
N ARG A 171 6.85 24.60 -8.93
CA ARG A 171 6.49 23.18 -9.11
C ARG A 171 5.02 22.85 -8.87
N GLY A 172 4.30 23.68 -8.11
CA GLY A 172 2.91 23.44 -7.71
C GLY A 172 2.74 22.12 -6.93
N ASP A 173 1.59 21.47 -7.09
CA ASP A 173 1.25 20.26 -6.33
C ASP A 173 2.18 19.05 -6.58
N LYS A 174 2.90 19.02 -7.71
CA LYS A 174 3.88 17.94 -7.99
C LYS A 174 5.01 17.90 -6.96
N LEU A 175 5.31 19.04 -6.36
CA LEU A 175 6.30 19.17 -5.28
C LEU A 175 6.02 18.17 -4.14
N PHE A 176 4.76 18.00 -3.73
CA PHE A 176 4.45 17.12 -2.60
C PHE A 176 4.71 15.65 -2.91
N SER A 177 4.60 15.24 -4.18
CA SER A 177 5.00 13.90 -4.61
C SER A 177 6.52 13.73 -4.56
N ASP A 178 7.28 14.72 -5.03
CA ASP A 178 8.75 14.68 -4.98
C ASP A 178 9.25 14.65 -3.53
N VAL A 179 8.62 15.45 -2.65
CA VAL A 179 8.93 15.46 -1.22
C VAL A 179 8.57 14.12 -0.59
N ALA A 180 7.41 13.53 -0.91
CA ALA A 180 7.05 12.20 -0.43
C ALA A 180 8.11 11.15 -0.83
N PHE A 181 8.61 11.21 -2.07
CA PHE A 181 9.69 10.33 -2.55
C PHE A 181 10.97 10.52 -1.73
N ALA A 182 11.37 11.77 -1.51
CA ALA A 182 12.57 12.11 -0.74
C ALA A 182 12.46 11.64 0.72
N LEU A 183 11.29 11.82 1.35
CA LEU A 183 11.04 11.43 2.74
C LEU A 183 11.07 9.91 2.90
N VAL A 184 10.42 9.14 2.03
CA VAL A 184 10.44 7.66 2.08
C VAL A 184 11.85 7.10 1.90
N ASN A 185 12.68 7.76 1.09
CA ASN A 185 14.08 7.36 0.86
C ASN A 185 15.06 7.99 1.87
N SER A 186 14.57 8.74 2.86
CA SER A 186 15.44 9.39 3.85
C SER A 186 15.89 8.40 4.93
N GLN A 187 17.02 8.70 5.56
CA GLN A 187 17.49 7.92 6.72
C GLN A 187 16.54 8.02 7.92
N GLU A 188 15.80 9.13 8.03
CA GLU A 188 14.85 9.32 9.12
C GLU A 188 13.67 8.36 9.00
N PHE A 189 13.22 8.04 7.78
CA PHE A 189 12.17 7.05 7.57
C PHE A 189 12.62 5.62 7.93
N LEU A 190 13.90 5.31 7.73
CA LEU A 190 14.47 3.99 8.04
C LEU A 190 14.64 3.73 9.54
N PHE A 191 14.73 4.79 10.36
CA PHE A 191 14.93 4.68 11.80
C PHE A 191 13.80 5.39 12.55
N VAL A 192 12.85 4.61 13.07
CA VAL A 192 12.04 5.08 14.21
C VAL A 192 13.02 5.32 15.36
N LYS A 193 13.32 6.59 15.64
CA LYS A 193 14.03 7.00 16.86
C LYS A 193 13.10 7.00 18.05
#